data_AF-A0A1T4WHM0-F1
#
_entry.id   AF-A0A1T4WHM0-F1
#
_cell.length_a   1.000
_cell.length_b   1.000
_cell.length_c   1.000
_cell.angle_alpha   90.00
_cell.angle_beta   90.00
_cell.angle_gamma   90.00
#
_symmetry.space_group_name_H-M   'P 1'
#
loop_
_entity.id
_entity.type
_entity.pdbx_description
1 polymer ?
#
loop_
_entity_poly.entity_id
_entity_poly.type
_entity_poly.pdbx_seq_one_letter_code
_entity_poly.pdbx_strand_id
1 'polypeptide(L)'
;MQSYTFRGIHRNIPYHIHTQYRKELEGFSAGYSFAGPVDKNGLMPDIIRELVDSKGDLKIFDNKDVAERAAQRAAYKLIDDVYNN
;
A
#
# COMPACT_ATOMS: atom_id res chain seq x y z
N MET A 1 -14.88 8.85 9.53
CA MET A 1 -14.17 8.17 8.43
C MET A 1 -13.55 6.92 9.02
N GLN A 2 -13.85 5.72 8.48
CA GLN A 2 -13.26 4.48 9.00
C GLN A 2 -12.02 4.13 8.18
N SER A 3 -10.86 4.11 8.85
CA SER A 3 -9.59 3.66 8.28
C SER A 3 -9.11 2.41 8.99
N TYR A 4 -8.52 1.51 8.21
CA TYR A 4 -7.99 0.23 8.65
C TYR A 4 -6.51 0.19 8.30
N THR A 5 -5.68 -0.24 9.26
CA THR A 5 -4.25 -0.42 9.04
C THR A 5 -3.85 -1.84 9.40
N PHE A 6 -3.31 -2.56 8.43
CA PHE A 6 -2.72 -3.89 8.61
C PHE A 6 -1.19 -3.77 8.57
N ARG A 7 -0.49 -4.50 9.43
CA ARG A 7 0.97 -4.54 9.46
C ARG A 7 1.46 -5.90 9.00
N GLY A 8 2.50 -5.93 8.17
CA GLY A 8 3.14 -7.16 7.72
C GLY A 8 4.65 -7.01 7.55
N ILE A 9 5.31 -8.12 7.24
CA ILE A 9 6.76 -8.17 6.97
C ILE A 9 6.99 -9.03 5.72
N HIS A 10 7.80 -8.56 4.78
CA HIS A 10 8.23 -9.32 3.60
C HIS A 10 9.73 -9.08 3.34
N ARG A 11 10.52 -10.14 3.14
CA ARG A 11 12.00 -10.07 3.05
C ARG A 11 12.67 -9.28 4.19
N ASN A 12 12.21 -9.44 5.44
CA ASN A 12 12.64 -8.66 6.62
C ASN A 12 12.34 -7.15 6.56
N ILE A 13 11.49 -6.70 5.64
CA ILE A 13 11.06 -5.31 5.53
C ILE A 13 9.65 -5.17 6.10
N PRO A 14 9.46 -4.41 7.18
CA PRO A 14 8.15 -4.11 7.70
C PRO A 14 7.38 -3.20 6.76
N TYR A 15 6.10 -3.50 6.55
CA TYR A 15 5.19 -2.66 5.76
C TYR A 15 3.84 -2.52 6.45
N HIS A 16 3.13 -1.46 6.06
CA HIS A 16 1.79 -1.14 6.49
C HIS A 16 0.88 -1.06 5.27
N ILE A 17 -0.30 -1.67 5.36
CA ILE A 17 -1.38 -1.53 4.40
C ILE A 17 -2.42 -0.62 5.03
N HIS A 18 -2.79 0.42 4.31
CA HIS A 18 -3.79 1.39 4.71
C HIS A 18 -5.00 1.19 3.82
N THR A 19 -6.18 1.10 4.40
CA THR A 19 -7.43 0.96 3.66
C THR A 19 -8.46 1.89 4.27
N GLN A 20 -9.18 2.61 3.42
CA GLN A 20 -10.10 3.65 3.84
C GLN A 20 -11.39 3.55 3.04
N TYR A 21 -12.52 3.51 3.75
CA TYR A 21 -13.82 3.64 3.10
C TYR A 21 -14.08 5.10 2.73
N ARG A 22 -14.32 5.35 1.45
CA ARG A 22 -14.65 6.65 0.87
C ARG A 22 -16.13 6.68 0.53
N LYS A 23 -16.90 7.37 1.38
CA LYS A 23 -18.37 7.43 1.26
C LYS A 23 -18.80 8.07 -0.06
N GLU A 24 -18.03 9.06 -0.51
CA GLU A 24 -18.27 9.82 -1.73
C GLU A 24 -18.04 9.02 -3.02
N LEU A 25 -17.30 7.91 -2.94
CA LEU A 25 -17.04 7.00 -4.05
C LEU A 25 -17.68 5.62 -3.85
N GLU A 26 -18.47 5.46 -2.79
CA GLU A 26 -19.14 4.20 -2.39
C GLU A 26 -18.22 2.97 -2.40
N GLY A 27 -16.96 3.13 -1.96
CA GLY A 27 -15.99 2.05 -1.99
C GLY A 27 -14.75 2.30 -1.14
N PHE A 28 -13.77 1.40 -1.25
CA PHE A 28 -12.53 1.41 -0.49
C PHE A 28 -11.35 1.88 -1.34
N SER A 29 -10.59 2.86 -0.85
CA SER A 29 -9.23 3.10 -1.34
C SER A 29 -8.23 2.32 -0.50
N ALA A 30 -7.10 1.95 -1.10
CA ALA A 30 -6.01 1.31 -0.37
C ALA A 30 -4.66 1.85 -0.82
N GLY A 31 -3.71 1.81 0.11
CA GLY A 31 -2.33 2.18 -0.10
C GLY A 31 -1.39 1.39 0.80
N TYR A 32 -0.09 1.58 0.62
CA TYR A 32 0.92 0.94 1.44
C TYR A 32 2.05 1.90 1.81
N SER A 33 2.68 1.68 2.95
CA SER A 33 3.90 2.36 3.38
C SER A 33 4.88 1.36 4.01
N PHE A 34 6.14 1.74 4.14
CA PHE A 34 7.17 0.90 4.78
C PHE A 34 7.56 1.48 6.13
N ALA A 35 7.85 0.61 7.09
CA ALA A 35 8.38 1.00 8.40
C ALA A 35 9.83 0.53 8.45
N GLY A 36 10.78 1.42 8.18
CA GLY A 36 12.21 1.05 8.18
C GLY A 36 13.11 2.27 8.04
N PRO A 37 14.40 2.15 8.41
CA PRO A 37 15.35 3.23 8.18
C PRO A 37 15.51 3.46 6.68
N VAL A 38 15.54 4.73 6.27
CA VAL A 38 15.91 5.15 4.91
C VAL A 38 17.25 4.51 4.58
N ASP A 39 17.26 3.57 3.64
CA ASP A 39 18.52 3.07 3.11
C ASP A 39 19.02 3.97 1.96
N LYS A 40 20.26 3.71 1.53
CA LYS A 40 20.97 4.43 0.48
C LYS A 40 20.33 4.24 -0.91
N ASN A 41 19.29 3.39 -1.01
CA ASN A 41 18.56 3.01 -2.21
C ASN A 41 17.12 3.55 -2.23
N GLY A 42 16.73 4.41 -1.28
CA GLY A 42 15.59 5.33 -1.46
C GLY A 42 14.20 4.78 -1.11
N LEU A 43 14.10 3.72 -0.30
CA LEU A 43 12.81 3.36 0.31
C LEU A 43 12.49 4.35 1.45
N MET A 44 11.69 5.37 1.12
CA MET A 44 11.25 6.38 2.08
C MET A 44 10.20 5.80 3.04
N PRO A 45 10.44 5.81 4.36
CA PRO A 45 9.40 5.53 5.34
C PRO A 45 8.40 6.69 5.41
N ASP A 46 7.18 6.39 5.85
CA ASP A 46 6.07 7.30 6.18
C ASP A 46 5.24 7.92 5.05
N ILE A 47 5.58 7.75 3.76
CA ILE A 47 4.66 8.13 2.68
C ILE A 47 3.73 6.96 2.37
N ILE A 48 2.42 7.18 2.56
CA ILE A 48 1.39 6.26 2.08
C ILE A 48 1.30 6.38 0.56
N ARG A 49 1.65 5.32 -0.15
CA ARG A 49 1.49 5.20 -1.60
C ARG A 49 0.10 4.61 -1.88
N GLU A 50 -0.82 5.48 -2.31
CA GLU A 50 -2.15 5.06 -2.75
C GLU A 50 -2.07 4.24 -4.05
N LEU A 51 -2.96 3.26 -4.19
CA LEU A 51 -3.10 2.51 -5.43
C LEU A 51 -3.82 3.35 -6.46
N VAL A 52 -3.16 3.53 -7.60
CA VAL A 52 -3.71 4.23 -8.77
C VAL A 52 -3.82 3.30 -9.97
N ASP A 53 -4.66 3.65 -10.92
CA ASP A 53 -4.75 2.98 -12.22
C ASP A 53 -3.65 3.44 -13.18
N SER A 54 -3.71 3.00 -14.45
CA SER A 54 -2.73 3.38 -15.48
C SER A 54 -2.79 4.86 -15.90
N LYS A 55 -3.88 5.55 -15.56
CA LYS A 55 -4.09 6.99 -15.84
C LYS A 55 -3.70 7.86 -14.65
N GLY A 56 -3.39 7.25 -13.51
CA GLY A 56 -3.06 7.96 -12.26
C GLY A 56 -4.28 8.25 -11.38
N ASP A 57 -5.45 7.73 -11.74
CA ASP A 57 -6.67 7.89 -10.96
C ASP A 57 -6.68 6.93 -9.75
N LEU A 58 -7.22 7.39 -8.62
CA LEU A 58 -7.31 6.59 -7.41
C LEU A 58 -8.16 5.34 -7.65
N LYS A 59 -7.62 4.18 -7.34
CA LYS A 59 -8.32 2.91 -7.48
C LYS A 59 -9.29 2.70 -6.31
N ILE A 60 -10.56 2.50 -6.64
CA ILE A 60 -11.63 2.19 -5.69
C ILE A 60 -12.02 0.71 -5.83
N PHE A 61 -12.19 0.06 -4.69
CA PHE A 61 -12.53 -1.34 -4.57
C PHE A 61 -13.85 -1.52 -3.83
N ASP A 62 -14.70 -2.43 -4.28
CA ASP A 62 -16.01 -2.67 -3.64
C ASP A 62 -15.87 -3.38 -2.28
N ASN A 63 -14.73 -4.02 -2.04
CA ASN A 63 -14.49 -4.85 -0.86
C ASN A 63 -13.13 -4.53 -0.22
N LYS A 64 -13.16 -4.30 1.10
CA LYS A 64 -11.99 -4.07 1.94
C LYS A 64 -10.90 -5.14 1.78
N ASP A 65 -11.25 -6.43 1.84
CA ASP A 65 -10.29 -7.55 1.73
C ASP A 65 -9.62 -7.59 0.35
N VAL A 66 -10.31 -7.12 -0.69
CA VAL A 66 -9.75 -7.03 -2.04
C VAL A 66 -8.78 -5.84 -2.12
N ALA A 67 -9.16 -4.70 -1.54
CA ALA A 67 -8.32 -3.51 -1.45
C ALA A 67 -7.01 -3.80 -0.69
N GLU A 68 -7.10 -4.46 0.47
CA GLU A 68 -5.95 -4.83 1.30
C GLU A 68 -5.01 -5.79 0.55
N ARG A 69 -5.55 -6.83 -0.09
CA ARG A 69 -4.75 -7.78 -0.88
C ARG A 69 -4.08 -7.13 -2.08
N ALA A 70 -4.73 -6.17 -2.74
CA ALA A 70 -4.14 -5.43 -3.84
C ALA A 70 -2.95 -4.57 -3.36
N ALA A 71 -3.11 -3.87 -2.24
CA ALA A 71 -2.06 -3.04 -1.67
C ALA A 71 -0.88 -3.87 -1.16
N GLN A 72 -1.16 -5.03 -0.55
CA GLN A 72 -0.15 -5.98 -0.13
C GLN A 72 0.68 -6.50 -1.30
N ARG A 73 0.05 -6.89 -2.41
CA ARG A 73 0.75 -7.32 -3.63
C ARG A 73 1.63 -6.22 -4.21
N ALA A 74 1.16 -4.97 -4.21
CA ALA A 74 1.94 -3.84 -4.68
C ALA A 74 3.17 -3.58 -3.80
N ALA A 75 3.02 -3.66 -2.47
CA ALA A 75 4.14 -3.58 -1.53
C ALA A 75 5.17 -4.68 -1.78
N TYR A 76 4.72 -5.93 -1.97
CA TYR A 76 5.61 -7.07 -2.25
C TYR A 76 6.39 -6.88 -3.54
N LYS A 77 5.70 -6.48 -4.61
CA LYS A 77 6.36 -6.24 -5.90
C LYS A 77 7.46 -5.20 -5.79
N LEU A 78 7.21 -4.08 -5.10
CA LEU A 78 8.22 -3.05 -4.93
C LEU A 78 9.41 -3.53 -4.08
N ILE A 79 9.15 -4.28 -3.01
CA ILE A 79 10.21 -4.90 -2.21
C ILE A 79 11.06 -5.84 -3.07
N ASP A 80 10.42 -6.70 -3.86
CA ASP A 80 11.10 -7.65 -4.73
C ASP A 80 11.89 -6.93 -5.83
N ASP A 81 11.34 -5.89 -6.46
CA ASP A 81 12.01 -5.09 -7.49
C ASP A 81 13.25 -4.36 -6.95
N VAL A 82 13.19 -3.83 -5.73
CA VAL A 82 14.33 -3.14 -5.09
C VAL A 82 15.43 -4.13 -4.67
N TYR A 83 15.09 -5.35 -4.27
CA TYR A 83 16.07 -6.33 -3.78
C TYR A 83 16.63 -7.27 -4.85
N ASN A 84 16.00 -7.36 -6.02
CA ASN A 84 16.48 -8.19 -7.14
C ASN A 84 17.31 -7.40 -8.16
N ASN A 85 17.57 -6.11 -7.92
CA ASN A 85 18.30 -5.19 -8.80
C ASN A 85 19.57 -4.70 -8.10
#